data_AF-A0A397H4N0-F1
#
_entry.id   AF-A0A397H4N0-F1
#
_cell.length_a   1.000
_cell.length_b   1.000
_cell.length_c   1.000
_cell.angle_alpha   90.00
_cell.angle_beta   90.00
_cell.angle_gamma   90.00
#
_symmetry.space_group_name_H-M   'P 1'
#
loop_
_entity.id
_entity.type
_entity.pdbx_description
1 polymer ?
#
loop_
_entity_poly.entity_id
_entity_poly.type
_entity_poly.pdbx_seq_one_letter_code
_entity_poly.pdbx_strand_id
1 'polypeptide(L)'
;MSHDESSYQDEITSNESFTTGDGEIEPILTDNFAEETISEIKDSQIPENEHLILSHQVRHQVALPPNYPYIPISQHAPPSEPARTYPFELDPFQKVAIASIERSESILVSAHTSAGKTVVAEYAIAKSLRDRQRVIYTSPIKALSNQKFRELEAAFGDVGLITGDTTINPNASCLVMTTEILLTMLYRGNDIILREVSWVIFDEIHYMRDKVRGVVWEETIILLPHQIHFIFLSATIPNAMEFAEWICKIHAQPCHVVYTDFRPTPLQHYIYPCGGEGIYQVVDELGIFKESSFLQATRLLVPESIMEYNKKADDKLRCIWSFGYY
;
A
#
# COMPACT_ATOMS: atom_id res chain seq x y z
N MET A 1 33.95 -51.89 7.09
CA MET A 1 33.31 -51.09 6.02
C MET A 1 31.82 -51.40 6.11
N SER A 2 31.08 -51.06 7.16
CA SER A 2 30.86 -49.78 7.88
C SER A 2 30.23 -48.68 7.01
N HIS A 3 28.93 -48.50 7.28
CA HIS A 3 28.05 -47.32 7.13
C HIS A 3 27.48 -46.98 5.76
N ASP A 4 26.22 -46.54 5.61
CA ASP A 4 24.92 -46.72 6.30
C ASP A 4 23.91 -45.87 5.49
N GLU A 5 22.62 -46.21 5.59
CA GLU A 5 21.46 -45.63 4.90
C GLU A 5 21.04 -44.22 5.37
N SER A 6 20.33 -43.47 4.50
CA SER A 6 19.16 -42.57 4.76
C SER A 6 19.10 -41.47 3.68
N SER A 7 18.07 -41.36 2.82
CA SER A 7 16.69 -40.90 3.06
C SER A 7 16.60 -39.50 3.69
N TYR A 8 16.57 -38.46 2.85
CA TYR A 8 16.11 -37.12 3.25
C TYR A 8 14.58 -37.09 3.17
N GLN A 9 13.94 -37.35 4.30
CA GLN A 9 12.56 -37.01 4.64
C GLN A 9 12.61 -36.02 5.81
N ASP A 10 11.63 -35.10 5.80
CA ASP A 10 11.18 -34.20 6.88
C ASP A 10 12.13 -33.02 7.21
N GLU A 11 11.66 -31.77 7.33
CA GLU A 11 10.66 -31.31 8.31
C GLU A 11 9.57 -30.42 7.69
N ILE A 12 8.34 -30.94 7.62
CA ILE A 12 7.13 -30.13 7.74
C ILE A 12 7.03 -29.80 9.23
N THR A 13 7.35 -28.57 9.61
CA THR A 13 7.18 -28.11 11.00
C THR A 13 5.72 -28.28 11.40
N SER A 14 5.53 -29.10 12.43
CA SER A 14 4.30 -29.34 13.17
C SER A 14 3.53 -28.05 13.46
N ASN A 15 2.23 -28.07 13.16
CA ASN A 15 1.24 -27.17 13.73
C ASN A 15 1.20 -27.36 15.25
N GLU A 16 2.10 -26.70 15.98
CA GLU A 16 1.97 -26.51 17.41
C GLU A 16 1.19 -25.24 17.66
N SER A 17 -0.05 -25.39 18.13
CA SER A 17 -0.82 -24.30 18.72
C SER A 17 -0.10 -23.83 19.98
N PHE A 18 0.54 -22.68 19.94
CA PHE A 18 1.06 -22.02 21.14
C PHE A 18 -0.12 -21.40 21.90
N THR A 19 -0.57 -22.08 22.95
CA THR A 19 -1.44 -21.47 23.97
C THR A 19 -0.56 -20.82 25.02
N THR A 20 -0.46 -19.49 25.00
CA THR A 20 0.00 -18.72 26.17
C THR A 20 -1.15 -18.65 27.18
N GLY A 21 -0.79 -18.52 28.47
CA GLY A 21 -1.63 -18.82 29.64
C GLY A 21 -2.88 -17.97 29.87
N ASP A 22 -3.31 -17.14 28.92
CA ASP A 22 -4.44 -16.21 29.06
C ASP A 22 -5.62 -16.50 28.11
N GLY A 23 -5.66 -17.66 27.45
CA GLY A 23 -6.83 -18.08 26.65
C GLY A 23 -7.12 -17.20 25.43
N GLU A 24 -6.23 -16.25 25.10
CA GLU A 24 -6.28 -15.50 23.85
C GLU A 24 -5.67 -16.35 22.74
N ILE A 25 -6.43 -16.56 21.66
CA ILE A 25 -5.96 -17.31 20.50
C ILE A 25 -5.26 -16.34 19.55
N GLU A 26 -3.94 -16.45 19.43
CA GLU A 26 -3.14 -15.57 18.58
C GLU A 26 -3.17 -16.03 17.10
N PRO A 27 -3.10 -15.10 16.14
CA PRO A 27 -2.98 -15.44 14.72
C PRO A 27 -1.71 -16.24 14.42
N ILE A 28 -1.80 -17.20 13.51
CA ILE A 28 -0.64 -18.00 13.08
C ILE A 28 0.00 -17.32 11.87
N LEU A 29 1.32 -17.08 11.96
CA LEU A 29 2.12 -16.52 10.87
C LEU A 29 2.61 -17.63 9.94
N THR A 30 2.32 -17.54 8.64
CA THR A 30 2.78 -18.51 7.63
C THR A 30 3.14 -17.85 6.29
N ASP A 31 3.64 -18.64 5.33
CA ASP A 31 3.94 -18.27 3.94
C ASP A 31 4.84 -17.04 3.77
N ASN A 32 5.95 -17.04 4.51
CA ASN A 32 6.97 -16.00 4.43
C ASN A 32 7.93 -16.28 3.27
N PHE A 33 7.83 -15.52 2.18
CA PHE A 33 8.83 -15.56 1.12
C PHE A 33 9.28 -14.16 0.72
N ALA A 34 10.55 -14.08 0.33
CA ALA A 34 11.15 -12.91 -0.26
C ALA A 34 11.55 -13.25 -1.70
N GLU A 35 10.92 -12.62 -2.69
CA GLU A 35 11.32 -12.76 -4.09
C GLU A 35 12.14 -11.52 -4.49
N GLU A 36 13.34 -11.76 -5.02
CA GLU A 36 14.19 -10.71 -5.59
C GLU A 36 13.92 -10.61 -7.08
N THR A 37 13.51 -9.45 -7.56
CA THR A 37 13.31 -9.20 -8.98
C THR A 37 14.25 -8.11 -9.44
N ILE A 38 14.86 -8.31 -10.60
CA ILE A 38 15.77 -7.36 -11.22
C ILE A 38 14.99 -6.55 -12.25
N SER A 39 14.98 -5.24 -12.06
CA SER A 39 14.44 -4.29 -13.03
C SER A 39 15.59 -3.48 -13.66
N GLU A 40 15.61 -3.41 -14.98
CA GLU A 40 16.55 -2.57 -15.72
C GLU A 40 15.88 -1.23 -16.04
N ILE A 41 16.43 -0.14 -15.52
CA ILE A 41 15.96 1.20 -15.86
C ILE A 41 16.87 1.78 -16.94
N LYS A 42 16.27 2.18 -18.06
CA LYS A 42 16.93 3.02 -19.06
C LYS A 42 16.84 4.46 -18.61
N ASP A 43 17.87 4.96 -17.96
CA ASP A 43 18.00 6.39 -17.71
C ASP A 43 18.53 7.08 -18.96
N SER A 44 17.95 8.23 -19.29
CA SER A 44 18.35 9.06 -20.43
C SER A 44 19.68 9.79 -20.19
N GLN A 45 20.15 9.81 -18.94
CA GLN A 45 21.38 10.48 -18.52
C GLN A 45 22.59 9.54 -18.33
N ILE A 46 22.40 8.23 -18.45
CA ILE A 46 23.47 7.23 -18.36
C ILE A 46 23.96 6.91 -19.78
N PRO A 47 25.28 6.86 -20.05
CA PRO A 47 25.80 6.49 -21.37
C PRO A 47 25.25 5.13 -21.83
N GLU A 48 24.96 4.97 -23.13
CA GLU A 48 24.25 3.83 -23.77
C GLU A 48 24.78 2.40 -23.44
N ASN A 49 25.89 2.28 -22.71
CA ASN A 49 26.51 1.01 -22.31
C ASN A 49 26.36 0.66 -20.81
N GLU A 50 25.74 1.49 -19.97
CA GLU A 50 25.51 1.20 -18.56
C GLU A 50 24.00 1.07 -18.28
N HIS A 51 23.56 -0.14 -17.93
CA HIS A 51 22.20 -0.40 -17.45
C HIS A 51 22.20 -0.35 -15.93
N LEU A 52 21.36 0.49 -15.34
CA LEU A 52 21.20 0.53 -13.90
C LEU A 52 20.27 -0.62 -13.48
N ILE A 53 20.87 -1.65 -12.88
CA ILE A 53 20.17 -2.83 -12.37
C ILE A 53 19.70 -2.52 -10.95
N LEU A 54 18.39 -2.40 -10.76
CA LEU A 54 17.78 -2.31 -9.45
C LEU A 54 17.18 -3.67 -9.10
N SER A 55 17.78 -4.35 -8.12
CA SER A 55 17.14 -5.49 -7.48
C SER A 55 16.16 -4.98 -6.42
N HIS A 56 14.97 -5.57 -6.37
CA HIS A 56 14.01 -5.25 -5.33
C HIS A 56 13.42 -6.50 -4.71
N GLN A 57 13.21 -6.44 -3.40
CA GLN A 57 12.64 -7.52 -2.61
C GLN A 57 11.13 -7.29 -2.45
N VAL A 58 10.34 -8.31 -2.75
CA VAL A 58 8.93 -8.39 -2.37
C VAL A 58 8.83 -9.38 -1.22
N ARG A 59 8.27 -8.94 -0.08
CA ARG A 59 8.03 -9.80 1.08
C ARG A 59 6.53 -10.07 1.18
N HIS A 60 6.17 -11.35 1.29
CA HIS A 60 4.81 -11.78 1.58
C HIS A 60 4.76 -12.46 2.94
N GLN A 61 3.72 -12.19 3.72
CA GLN A 61 3.41 -12.85 4.99
C GLN A 61 1.90 -12.96 5.12
N VAL A 62 1.38 -13.89 5.93
CA VAL A 62 -0.06 -13.98 6.21
C VAL A 62 -0.33 -14.21 7.70
N ALA A 63 -1.30 -13.49 8.25
CA ALA A 63 -1.92 -13.76 9.53
C ALA A 63 -3.13 -14.66 9.33
N LEU A 64 -3.16 -15.81 9.99
CA LEU A 64 -4.25 -16.77 9.87
C LEU A 64 -5.06 -16.89 11.15
N PRO A 65 -6.40 -17.03 11.05
CA PRO A 65 -7.19 -17.36 12.21
C PRO A 65 -6.89 -18.80 12.66
N PRO A 66 -7.11 -19.11 13.93
CA PRO A 66 -6.84 -20.44 14.48
C PRO A 66 -7.66 -21.51 13.76
N ASN A 67 -7.04 -22.66 13.45
CA ASN A 67 -7.66 -23.78 12.73
C ASN A 67 -8.11 -23.47 11.29
N TYR A 68 -7.60 -22.42 10.66
CA TYR A 68 -7.88 -22.13 9.26
C TYR A 68 -7.12 -23.10 8.33
N PRO A 69 -7.79 -23.83 7.42
CA PRO A 69 -7.14 -24.75 6.50
C PRO A 69 -6.44 -23.99 5.37
N TYR A 70 -5.28 -23.43 5.69
CA TYR A 70 -4.53 -22.58 4.77
C TYR A 70 -3.73 -23.38 3.73
N ILE A 71 -3.81 -22.92 2.48
CA ILE A 71 -2.95 -23.37 1.38
C ILE A 71 -1.99 -22.21 1.05
N PRO A 72 -0.67 -22.43 0.90
CA PRO A 72 0.27 -21.38 0.52
C PRO A 72 -0.13 -20.63 -0.75
N ILE A 73 0.05 -19.31 -0.79
CA ILE A 73 -0.29 -18.47 -1.94
C ILE A 73 0.55 -18.82 -3.17
N SER A 74 1.77 -19.30 -2.95
CA SER A 74 2.67 -19.78 -4.00
C SER A 74 2.10 -20.97 -4.80
N GLN A 75 1.18 -21.72 -4.22
CA GLN A 75 0.49 -22.85 -4.89
C GLN A 75 -0.81 -22.42 -5.58
N HIS A 76 -1.18 -21.14 -5.50
CA HIS A 76 -2.38 -20.64 -6.15
C HIS A 76 -2.22 -20.66 -7.67
N ALA A 77 -3.08 -21.42 -8.35
CA ALA A 77 -3.21 -21.36 -9.79
C ALA A 77 -4.17 -20.22 -10.15
N PRO A 78 -3.76 -19.22 -10.94
CA PRO A 78 -4.66 -18.16 -11.37
C PRO A 78 -5.81 -18.76 -12.19
N PRO A 79 -7.02 -18.17 -12.11
CA PRO A 79 -8.18 -18.65 -12.84
C PRO A 79 -7.95 -18.53 -14.35
N SER A 80 -8.64 -19.37 -15.13
CA SER A 80 -8.53 -19.36 -16.60
C SER A 80 -8.98 -18.03 -17.22
N GLU A 81 -9.93 -17.34 -16.58
CA GLU A 81 -10.41 -16.02 -16.95
C GLU A 81 -10.23 -15.06 -15.77
N PRO A 82 -9.19 -14.21 -15.77
CA PRO A 82 -9.00 -13.21 -14.72
C PRO A 82 -10.10 -12.16 -14.78
N ALA A 83 -10.46 -11.58 -13.64
CA ALA A 83 -11.52 -10.56 -13.58
C ALA A 83 -11.18 -9.29 -14.39
N ARG A 84 -9.89 -8.99 -14.55
CA ARG A 84 -9.38 -7.87 -15.35
C ARG A 84 -8.02 -8.23 -15.94
N THR A 85 -7.80 -7.85 -17.20
CA THR A 85 -6.50 -7.97 -17.87
C THR A 85 -5.85 -6.59 -18.00
N TYR A 86 -4.52 -6.58 -17.99
CA TYR A 86 -3.73 -5.35 -18.08
C TYR A 86 -2.82 -5.41 -19.32
N PRO A 87 -2.55 -4.29 -20.00
CA PRO A 87 -1.71 -4.24 -21.19
C PRO A 87 -0.20 -4.30 -20.89
N PHE A 88 0.17 -4.47 -19.62
CA PHE A 88 1.55 -4.55 -19.12
C PHE A 88 1.71 -5.78 -18.23
N GLU A 89 2.94 -6.21 -17.99
CA GLU A 89 3.22 -7.29 -17.06
C GLU A 89 3.05 -6.82 -15.62
N LEU A 90 2.32 -7.60 -14.83
CA LEU A 90 2.12 -7.34 -13.41
C LEU A 90 3.40 -7.62 -12.61
N ASP A 91 3.75 -6.71 -11.72
CA ASP A 91 4.85 -6.92 -10.78
C ASP A 91 4.54 -8.12 -9.85
N PRO A 92 5.56 -8.81 -9.32
CA PRO A 92 5.36 -9.96 -8.44
C PRO A 92 4.45 -9.64 -7.24
N PHE A 93 4.62 -8.46 -6.62
CA PHE A 93 3.79 -8.03 -5.51
C PHE A 93 2.30 -7.86 -5.91
N GLN A 94 2.04 -7.40 -7.15
CA GLN A 94 0.69 -7.26 -7.69
C GLN A 94 0.08 -8.63 -7.97
N LYS A 95 0.86 -9.57 -8.54
CA LYS A 95 0.44 -10.95 -8.79
C LYS A 95 0.02 -11.65 -7.49
N VAL A 96 0.82 -11.52 -6.42
CA VAL A 96 0.52 -12.08 -5.10
C VAL A 96 -0.74 -11.45 -4.50
N ALA A 97 -0.86 -10.12 -4.52
CA ALA A 97 -2.04 -9.44 -4.01
C ALA A 97 -3.32 -9.83 -4.75
N ILE A 98 -3.25 -9.97 -6.08
CA ILE A 98 -4.37 -10.42 -6.92
C ILE A 98 -4.75 -11.88 -6.62
N ALA A 99 -3.77 -12.76 -6.38
CA ALA A 99 -4.02 -14.14 -5.97
C ALA A 99 -4.78 -14.22 -4.64
N SER A 100 -4.42 -13.42 -3.64
CA SER A 100 -5.15 -13.33 -2.37
C SER A 100 -6.58 -12.83 -2.57
N ILE A 101 -6.75 -11.82 -3.42
CA ILE A 101 -8.08 -11.29 -3.77
C ILE A 101 -8.91 -12.36 -4.47
N GLU A 102 -8.35 -13.15 -5.39
CA GLU A 102 -9.09 -14.21 -6.09
C GLU A 102 -9.58 -15.29 -5.12
N ARG A 103 -8.78 -15.62 -4.10
CA ARG A 103 -9.14 -16.54 -3.01
C ARG A 103 -10.14 -15.97 -2.00
N SER A 104 -10.54 -14.72 -2.15
CA SER A 104 -11.41 -14.02 -1.19
C SER A 104 -10.80 -13.95 0.22
N GLU A 105 -9.50 -13.68 0.29
CA GLU A 105 -8.78 -13.43 1.53
C GLU A 105 -8.40 -11.94 1.60
N SER A 106 -8.43 -11.36 2.81
CA SER A 106 -8.11 -9.95 3.00
C SER A 106 -6.60 -9.70 2.79
N ILE A 107 -6.22 -8.51 2.32
CA ILE A 107 -4.83 -8.19 1.96
C ILE A 107 -4.46 -6.75 2.34
N LEU A 108 -3.27 -6.59 2.92
CA LEU A 108 -2.57 -5.32 3.09
C LEU A 108 -1.42 -5.22 2.08
N VAL A 109 -1.49 -4.21 1.20
CA VAL A 109 -0.43 -3.86 0.26
C VAL A 109 0.32 -2.64 0.80
N SER A 110 1.54 -2.85 1.26
CA SER A 110 2.46 -1.81 1.73
C SER A 110 3.54 -1.57 0.67
N ALA A 111 3.37 -0.49 -0.10
CA ALA A 111 4.27 -0.15 -1.19
C ALA A 111 4.29 1.37 -1.40
N HIS A 112 5.28 1.89 -2.12
CA HIS A 112 5.28 3.31 -2.51
C HIS A 112 4.08 3.65 -3.42
N THR A 113 3.62 4.92 -3.43
CA THR A 113 2.47 5.35 -4.26
C THR A 113 2.73 5.14 -5.75
N SER A 114 3.97 5.31 -6.18
CA SER A 114 4.43 5.05 -7.55
C SER A 114 4.48 3.57 -7.93
N ALA A 115 4.34 2.62 -6.99
CA ALA A 115 4.47 1.19 -7.28
C ALA A 115 3.26 0.59 -8.02
N GLY A 116 2.16 1.33 -8.18
CA GLY A 116 0.98 0.84 -8.91
C GLY A 116 -0.05 0.09 -8.06
N LYS A 117 -0.19 0.44 -6.77
CA LYS A 117 -1.21 -0.12 -5.86
C LYS A 117 -2.64 -0.06 -6.41
N THR A 118 -2.94 0.93 -7.27
CA THR A 118 -4.25 1.09 -7.92
C THR A 118 -4.66 -0.14 -8.74
N VAL A 119 -3.71 -0.87 -9.34
CA VAL A 119 -3.97 -2.10 -10.10
C VAL A 119 -4.65 -3.16 -9.23
N VAL A 120 -4.25 -3.27 -7.97
CA VAL A 120 -4.81 -4.23 -7.01
C VAL A 120 -6.27 -3.86 -6.68
N ALA A 121 -6.54 -2.56 -6.44
CA ALA A 121 -7.89 -2.07 -6.19
C ALA A 121 -8.82 -2.25 -7.42
N GLU A 122 -8.34 -1.93 -8.62
CA GLU A 122 -9.09 -2.13 -9.85
C GLU A 122 -9.46 -3.59 -10.09
N TYR A 123 -8.54 -4.51 -9.78
CA TYR A 123 -8.82 -5.94 -9.90
C TYR A 123 -9.95 -6.37 -8.96
N ALA A 124 -9.94 -5.91 -7.71
CA ALA A 124 -10.99 -6.23 -6.75
C ALA A 124 -12.36 -5.66 -7.12
N ILE A 125 -12.38 -4.45 -7.68
CA ILE A 125 -13.61 -3.85 -8.23
C ILE A 125 -14.12 -4.71 -9.39
N ALA A 126 -13.24 -5.09 -10.32
CA ALA A 126 -13.61 -5.95 -11.45
C ALA A 126 -14.14 -7.32 -10.98
N LYS A 127 -13.48 -7.94 -9.99
CA LYS A 127 -13.92 -9.21 -9.40
C LYS A 127 -15.31 -9.08 -8.78
N SER A 128 -15.54 -8.03 -7.99
CA SER A 128 -16.84 -7.78 -7.37
C SER A 128 -17.94 -7.59 -8.40
N LEU A 129 -17.67 -6.83 -9.48
CA LEU A 129 -18.63 -6.63 -10.58
C LEU A 129 -18.91 -7.93 -11.34
N ARG A 130 -17.90 -8.76 -11.60
CA ARG A 130 -18.04 -10.09 -12.21
C ARG A 130 -18.95 -10.99 -11.36
N ASP A 131 -18.74 -10.97 -10.05
CA ASP A 131 -19.46 -11.80 -9.09
C ASP A 131 -20.81 -11.19 -8.66
N ARG A 132 -21.21 -10.06 -9.26
CA ARG A 132 -22.46 -9.30 -9.00
C ARG A 132 -22.61 -8.85 -7.55
N GLN A 133 -21.49 -8.50 -6.94
CA GLN A 133 -21.39 -7.96 -5.58
C GLN A 133 -21.08 -6.47 -5.62
N ARG A 134 -21.38 -5.76 -4.53
CA ARG A 134 -21.02 -4.36 -4.39
C ARG A 134 -19.65 -4.21 -3.74
N VAL A 135 -18.96 -3.14 -4.12
CA VAL A 135 -17.63 -2.79 -3.61
C VAL A 135 -17.62 -1.35 -3.17
N ILE A 136 -17.01 -1.09 -2.02
CA ILE A 136 -16.80 0.27 -1.51
C ILE A 136 -15.33 0.62 -1.61
N TYR A 137 -15.05 1.78 -2.19
CA TYR A 137 -13.72 2.39 -2.21
C TYR A 137 -13.70 3.60 -1.29
N THR A 138 -12.88 3.54 -0.25
CA THR A 138 -12.72 4.62 0.72
C THR A 138 -11.42 5.36 0.52
N SER A 139 -11.45 6.67 0.76
CA SER A 139 -10.27 7.54 0.68
C SER A 139 -10.27 8.59 1.80
N PRO A 140 -9.09 9.08 2.24
CA PRO A 140 -8.98 9.95 3.41
C PRO A 140 -9.49 11.38 3.17
N ILE A 141 -9.58 11.84 1.92
CA ILE A 141 -9.85 13.25 1.61
C ILE A 141 -10.81 13.33 0.42
N LYS A 142 -11.82 14.21 0.51
CA LYS A 142 -12.83 14.41 -0.55
C LYS A 142 -12.24 14.65 -1.93
N ALA A 143 -11.15 15.41 -2.00
CA ALA A 143 -10.47 15.71 -3.27
C ALA A 143 -9.96 14.44 -3.96
N LEU A 144 -9.37 13.51 -3.19
CA LEU A 144 -8.93 12.20 -3.68
C LEU A 144 -10.13 11.33 -4.06
N SER A 145 -11.22 11.37 -3.27
CA SER A 145 -12.46 10.66 -3.61
C SER A 145 -13.02 11.11 -4.97
N ASN A 146 -13.04 12.42 -5.22
CA ASN A 146 -13.52 12.99 -6.49
C ASN A 146 -12.63 12.60 -7.67
N GLN A 147 -11.31 12.59 -7.47
CA GLN A 147 -10.37 12.13 -8.49
C GLN A 147 -10.60 10.64 -8.79
N LYS A 148 -10.64 9.80 -7.75
CA LYS A 148 -10.85 8.35 -7.89
C LYS A 148 -12.20 8.00 -8.49
N PHE A 149 -13.25 8.75 -8.15
CA PHE A 149 -14.55 8.61 -8.79
C PHE A 149 -14.45 8.79 -10.31
N ARG A 150 -13.81 9.85 -10.81
CA ARG A 150 -13.67 10.08 -12.26
C ARG A 150 -12.83 8.99 -12.94
N GLU A 151 -11.74 8.57 -12.30
CA GLU A 151 -10.87 7.50 -12.81
C GLU A 151 -11.64 6.16 -12.92
N LEU A 152 -12.37 5.80 -11.87
CA LEU A 152 -13.14 4.55 -11.82
C LEU A 152 -14.40 4.60 -12.70
N GLU A 153 -15.09 5.74 -12.77
CA GLU A 153 -16.25 5.95 -13.65
C GLU A 153 -15.83 5.79 -15.12
N ALA A 154 -14.69 6.35 -15.52
CA ALA A 154 -14.14 6.17 -16.86
C ALA A 154 -13.76 4.71 -17.15
N ALA A 155 -13.33 3.96 -16.13
CA ALA A 155 -12.88 2.58 -16.27
C ALA A 155 -14.01 1.53 -16.23
N PHE A 156 -15.04 1.74 -15.41
CA PHE A 156 -16.09 0.74 -15.11
C PHE A 156 -17.51 1.20 -15.44
N GLY A 157 -17.76 2.50 -15.56
CA GLY A 157 -19.08 3.09 -15.82
C GLY A 157 -20.03 3.07 -14.61
N ASP A 158 -20.27 1.91 -14.00
CA ASP A 158 -21.20 1.74 -12.87
C ASP A 158 -20.56 2.12 -11.52
N VAL A 159 -20.28 3.42 -11.37
CA VAL A 159 -19.64 3.99 -10.17
C VAL A 159 -20.50 5.11 -9.59
N GLY A 160 -20.60 5.14 -8.26
CA GLY A 160 -21.23 6.19 -7.47
C GLY A 160 -20.23 6.92 -6.60
N LEU A 161 -20.59 8.12 -6.17
CA LEU A 161 -19.82 8.94 -5.23
C LEU A 161 -20.71 9.34 -4.06
N ILE A 162 -20.28 9.09 -2.83
CA ILE A 162 -20.96 9.57 -1.64
C ILE A 162 -19.96 10.29 -0.75
N THR A 163 -20.08 11.60 -0.68
CA THR A 163 -19.28 12.47 0.20
C THR A 163 -20.22 13.26 1.10
N GLY A 164 -19.67 13.95 2.11
CA GLY A 164 -20.48 14.83 2.96
C GLY A 164 -21.17 15.98 2.22
N ASP A 165 -20.66 16.35 1.04
CA ASP A 165 -21.15 17.51 0.28
C ASP A 165 -22.00 17.10 -0.93
N THR A 166 -21.76 15.91 -1.49
CA THR A 166 -22.33 15.50 -2.78
C THR A 166 -22.53 13.99 -2.83
N THR A 167 -23.70 13.60 -3.33
CA THR A 167 -24.09 12.21 -3.57
C THR A 167 -24.48 12.03 -5.03
N ILE A 168 -23.79 11.15 -5.74
CA ILE A 168 -23.97 10.82 -7.16
C ILE A 168 -24.14 9.30 -7.26
N ASN A 169 -25.18 8.86 -7.97
CA ASN A 169 -25.47 7.45 -8.24
C ASN A 169 -25.26 6.49 -7.03
N PRO A 170 -26.00 6.68 -5.91
CA PRO A 170 -25.81 5.85 -4.70
C PRO A 170 -26.22 4.38 -4.87
N ASN A 171 -26.88 4.04 -5.97
CA ASN A 171 -27.32 2.69 -6.30
C ASN A 171 -26.30 1.94 -7.17
N ALA A 172 -25.15 2.55 -7.50
CA ALA A 172 -24.10 1.90 -8.26
C ALA A 172 -23.53 0.67 -7.55
N SER A 173 -22.98 -0.27 -8.33
CA SER A 173 -22.29 -1.44 -7.79
C SER A 173 -20.95 -1.08 -7.12
N CYS A 174 -20.23 -0.09 -7.66
CA CYS A 174 -19.02 0.45 -7.05
C CYS A 174 -19.32 1.81 -6.41
N LEU A 175 -19.03 1.99 -5.12
CA LEU A 175 -19.25 3.25 -4.41
C LEU A 175 -17.92 3.83 -3.92
N VAL A 176 -17.58 5.02 -4.40
CA VAL A 176 -16.47 5.82 -3.88
C VAL A 176 -16.99 6.73 -2.77
N MET A 177 -16.36 6.70 -1.59
CA MET A 177 -16.76 7.56 -0.48
C MET A 177 -15.58 7.94 0.41
N THR A 178 -15.80 8.87 1.34
CA THR A 178 -14.82 9.12 2.42
C THR A 178 -15.07 8.19 3.60
N THR A 179 -14.05 7.91 4.39
CA THR A 179 -14.12 7.03 5.56
C THR A 179 -15.19 7.49 6.57
N GLU A 180 -15.34 8.80 6.77
CA GLU A 180 -16.38 9.34 7.67
C GLU A 180 -17.82 9.03 7.20
N ILE A 181 -18.04 8.98 5.89
CA ILE A 181 -19.36 8.64 5.33
C ILE A 181 -19.64 7.15 5.55
N LEU A 182 -18.65 6.29 5.32
CA LEU A 182 -18.78 4.87 5.63
C LEU A 182 -19.08 4.65 7.11
N LEU A 183 -18.34 5.30 8.02
CA LEU A 183 -18.59 5.24 9.45
C LEU A 183 -20.02 5.68 9.82
N THR A 184 -20.46 6.79 9.23
CA THR A 184 -21.83 7.29 9.43
C THR A 184 -22.89 6.30 8.94
N MET A 185 -22.63 5.61 7.83
CA MET A 185 -23.53 4.58 7.30
C MET A 185 -23.61 3.35 8.22
N LEU A 186 -22.48 2.93 8.79
CA LEU A 186 -22.41 1.85 9.78
C LEU A 186 -23.22 2.21 11.02
N TYR A 187 -23.04 3.43 11.55
CA TYR A 187 -23.79 3.90 12.72
C TYR A 187 -25.30 4.00 12.53
N ARG A 188 -25.73 4.34 11.31
CA ARG A 188 -27.16 4.43 10.99
C ARG A 188 -27.83 3.08 10.78
N GLY A 189 -27.06 1.97 10.77
CA GLY A 189 -27.59 0.65 10.49
C GLY A 189 -28.13 0.54 9.08
N ASN A 190 -27.42 1.10 8.09
CA ASN A 190 -27.75 0.97 6.66
C ASN A 190 -27.46 -0.47 6.16
N ASP A 191 -28.11 -1.44 6.80
CA ASP A 191 -27.94 -2.88 6.64
C ASP A 191 -28.12 -3.34 5.20
N ILE A 192 -29.01 -2.69 4.44
CA ILE A 192 -29.33 -3.09 3.07
C ILE A 192 -28.09 -2.96 2.17
N ILE A 193 -27.41 -1.80 2.23
CA ILE A 193 -26.22 -1.57 1.40
C ILE A 193 -25.07 -2.47 1.88
N LEU A 194 -24.88 -2.60 3.19
CA LEU A 194 -23.78 -3.38 3.76
C LEU A 194 -23.93 -4.89 3.57
N ARG A 195 -25.16 -5.41 3.41
CA ARG A 195 -25.40 -6.84 3.09
C ARG A 195 -25.02 -7.22 1.66
N GLU A 196 -24.99 -6.25 0.75
CA GLU A 196 -24.64 -6.46 -0.66
C GLU A 196 -23.15 -6.23 -0.93
N VAL A 197 -22.43 -5.67 0.04
CA VAL A 197 -21.00 -5.36 -0.08
C VAL A 197 -20.18 -6.59 0.31
N SER A 198 -19.24 -6.96 -0.56
CA SER A 198 -18.31 -8.07 -0.30
C SER A 198 -16.87 -7.59 -0.12
N TRP A 199 -16.53 -6.43 -0.69
CA TRP A 199 -15.19 -5.85 -0.60
C TRP A 199 -15.23 -4.40 -0.16
N VAL A 200 -14.36 -4.04 0.78
CA VAL A 200 -14.07 -2.66 1.14
C VAL A 200 -12.59 -2.38 0.92
N ILE A 201 -12.31 -1.40 0.08
CA ILE A 201 -10.97 -0.92 -0.24
C ILE A 201 -10.69 0.31 0.60
N PHE A 202 -9.61 0.25 1.38
CA PHE A 202 -9.10 1.32 2.22
C PHE A 202 -7.86 1.91 1.58
N ASP A 203 -8.03 3.03 0.88
CA ASP A 203 -6.90 3.74 0.28
C ASP A 203 -6.16 4.59 1.30
N GLU A 204 -4.84 4.62 1.21
CA GLU A 204 -3.96 5.39 2.10
C GLU A 204 -4.19 5.09 3.60
N ILE A 205 -4.34 3.81 3.98
CA ILE A 205 -4.66 3.36 5.36
C ILE A 205 -3.68 3.86 6.43
N HIS A 206 -2.45 4.22 6.05
CA HIS A 206 -1.46 4.80 6.97
C HIS A 206 -1.89 6.15 7.58
N TYR A 207 -2.94 6.79 7.04
CA TYR A 207 -3.61 7.93 7.69
C TYR A 207 -4.27 7.57 9.02
N MET A 208 -4.41 6.27 9.36
CA MET A 208 -4.82 5.82 10.69
C MET A 208 -3.89 6.34 11.81
N ARG A 209 -2.64 6.71 11.50
CA ARG A 209 -1.70 7.33 12.44
C ARG A 209 -2.04 8.79 12.80
N ASP A 210 -3.00 9.41 12.11
CA ASP A 210 -3.43 10.77 12.40
C ASP A 210 -4.10 10.84 13.79
N LYS A 211 -3.62 11.76 14.64
CA LYS A 211 -4.07 11.86 16.04
C LYS A 211 -5.55 12.24 16.20
N VAL A 212 -6.15 12.86 15.19
CA VAL A 212 -7.52 13.38 15.23
C VAL A 212 -8.45 12.52 14.39
N ARG A 213 -8.03 12.19 13.16
CA ARG A 213 -8.86 11.45 12.20
C ARG A 213 -8.58 9.94 12.17
N GLY A 214 -7.51 9.48 12.82
CA GLY A 214 -7.15 8.06 12.85
C GLY A 214 -8.20 7.18 13.51
N VAL A 215 -8.88 7.69 14.55
CA VAL A 215 -9.98 6.99 15.24
C VAL A 215 -11.10 6.60 14.30
N VAL A 216 -11.40 7.42 13.29
CA VAL A 216 -12.45 7.14 12.30
C VAL A 216 -12.14 5.88 11.51
N TRP A 217 -10.87 5.65 11.17
CA TRP A 217 -10.43 4.46 10.42
C TRP A 217 -10.56 3.20 11.26
N GLU A 218 -10.01 3.24 12.48
CA GLU A 218 -10.04 2.11 13.41
C GLU A 218 -11.48 1.70 13.73
N GLU A 219 -12.32 2.68 14.07
CA GLU A 219 -13.73 2.46 14.40
C GLU A 219 -14.54 1.93 13.21
N THR A 220 -14.26 2.43 12.00
CA THR A 220 -14.89 1.93 10.78
C THR A 220 -14.56 0.46 10.56
N ILE A 221 -13.28 0.08 10.69
CA ILE A 221 -12.84 -1.31 10.51
C ILE A 221 -13.52 -2.21 11.55
N ILE A 222 -13.47 -1.84 12.84
CA ILE A 222 -14.08 -2.62 13.93
C ILE A 222 -15.58 -2.86 13.70
N LEU A 223 -16.30 -1.86 13.19
CA LEU A 223 -17.74 -1.95 12.97
C LEU A 223 -18.13 -2.70 11.69
N LEU A 224 -17.19 -2.99 10.79
CA LEU A 224 -17.51 -3.69 9.55
C LEU A 224 -17.87 -5.17 9.81
N PRO A 225 -18.92 -5.71 9.15
CA PRO A 225 -19.29 -7.11 9.28
C PRO A 225 -18.16 -8.09 8.93
N HIS A 226 -18.07 -9.20 9.67
CA HIS A 226 -17.10 -10.29 9.47
C HIS A 226 -17.23 -11.08 8.15
N GLN A 227 -18.20 -10.75 7.29
CA GLN A 227 -18.36 -11.38 5.98
C GLN A 227 -17.71 -10.55 4.86
N ILE A 228 -17.33 -9.31 5.15
CA ILE A 228 -16.70 -8.40 4.21
C ILE A 228 -15.20 -8.69 4.20
N HIS A 229 -14.60 -8.67 3.01
CA HIS A 229 -13.16 -8.76 2.83
C HIS A 229 -12.55 -7.38 2.61
N PHE A 230 -11.29 -7.24 3.01
CA PHE A 230 -10.63 -5.94 3.05
C PHE A 230 -9.42 -5.89 2.14
N ILE A 231 -9.23 -4.74 1.50
CA ILE A 231 -8.02 -4.41 0.76
C ILE A 231 -7.48 -3.13 1.32
N PHE A 232 -6.36 -3.21 2.02
CA PHE A 232 -5.69 -2.07 2.61
C PHE A 232 -4.54 -1.63 1.72
N LEU A 233 -4.59 -0.41 1.20
CA LEU A 233 -3.50 0.18 0.41
C LEU A 233 -2.74 1.17 1.28
N SER A 234 -1.47 0.90 1.52
CA SER A 234 -0.61 1.70 2.39
C SER A 234 0.65 2.15 1.67
N ALA A 235 1.21 3.28 2.12
CA ALA A 235 2.63 3.53 1.99
C ALA A 235 3.44 2.47 2.77
N THR A 236 4.75 2.46 2.58
CA THR A 236 5.68 1.58 3.29
C THR A 236 5.57 1.81 4.80
N ILE A 237 5.08 0.80 5.54
CA ILE A 237 4.95 0.82 7.00
C ILE A 237 5.72 -0.36 7.61
N PRO A 238 6.53 -0.15 8.66
CA PRO A 238 7.35 -1.22 9.23
C PRO A 238 6.54 -2.26 10.01
N ASN A 239 5.39 -1.87 10.57
CA ASN A 239 4.54 -2.71 11.41
C ASN A 239 3.33 -3.28 10.66
N ALA A 240 3.53 -3.65 9.38
CA ALA A 240 2.47 -4.20 8.53
C ALA A 240 1.90 -5.53 9.07
N MET A 241 2.76 -6.36 9.68
CA MET A 241 2.36 -7.65 10.24
C MET A 241 1.44 -7.50 11.45
N GLU A 242 1.81 -6.63 12.41
CA GLU A 242 0.97 -6.32 13.59
C GLU A 242 -0.44 -5.85 13.19
N PHE A 243 -0.53 -5.06 12.11
CA PHE A 243 -1.82 -4.63 11.57
C PHE A 243 -2.63 -5.82 11.03
N ALA A 244 -2.01 -6.72 10.26
CA ALA A 244 -2.71 -7.88 9.72
C ALA A 244 -3.12 -8.88 10.83
N GLU A 245 -2.31 -9.06 11.86
CA GLU A 245 -2.67 -9.83 13.06
C GLU A 245 -3.89 -9.24 13.76
N TRP A 246 -3.93 -7.91 13.94
CA TRP A 246 -5.07 -7.22 14.51
C TRP A 246 -6.34 -7.45 13.68
N ILE A 247 -6.28 -7.26 12.36
CA ILE A 247 -7.41 -7.54 11.44
C ILE A 247 -7.88 -8.99 11.57
N CYS A 248 -6.94 -9.93 11.58
CA CYS A 248 -7.22 -11.35 11.72
C CYS A 248 -7.91 -11.65 13.06
N LYS A 249 -7.46 -11.03 14.15
CA LYS A 249 -8.03 -11.21 15.49
C LYS A 249 -9.46 -10.67 15.58
N ILE A 250 -9.72 -9.46 15.05
CA ILE A 250 -11.04 -8.83 15.18
C ILE A 250 -12.06 -9.41 14.20
N HIS A 251 -11.64 -9.78 12.97
CA HIS A 251 -12.57 -10.26 11.94
C HIS A 251 -12.60 -11.78 11.79
N ALA A 252 -11.70 -12.52 12.44
CA ALA A 252 -11.55 -13.98 12.31
C ALA A 252 -11.38 -14.45 10.86
N GLN A 253 -10.63 -13.69 10.07
CA GLN A 253 -10.32 -13.97 8.66
C GLN A 253 -8.82 -13.91 8.38
N PRO A 254 -8.30 -14.67 7.40
CA PRO A 254 -6.93 -14.49 6.93
C PRO A 254 -6.68 -13.07 6.44
N CYS A 255 -5.53 -12.52 6.82
CA CYS A 255 -5.06 -11.22 6.33
C CYS A 255 -3.63 -11.36 5.81
N HIS A 256 -3.47 -11.25 4.50
CA HIS A 256 -2.18 -11.26 3.83
C HIS A 256 -1.51 -9.90 3.97
N VAL A 257 -0.19 -9.89 3.89
CA VAL A 257 0.66 -8.71 3.85
C VAL A 257 1.60 -8.87 2.67
N VAL A 258 1.60 -7.89 1.77
CA VAL A 258 2.57 -7.76 0.69
C VAL A 258 3.31 -6.45 0.91
N TYR A 259 4.62 -6.55 1.08
CA TYR A 259 5.50 -5.43 1.34
C TYR A 259 6.55 -5.31 0.24
N THR A 260 6.77 -4.09 -0.25
CA THR A 260 7.89 -3.79 -1.14
C THR A 260 8.40 -2.36 -0.95
N ASP A 261 9.72 -2.23 -0.91
CA ASP A 261 10.43 -0.94 -0.92
C ASP A 261 10.76 -0.47 -2.35
N PHE A 262 10.29 -1.19 -3.37
CA PHE A 262 10.60 -0.85 -4.75
C PHE A 262 9.99 0.50 -5.16
N ARG A 263 10.82 1.32 -5.80
CA ARG A 263 10.41 2.58 -6.41
C ARG A 263 10.77 2.56 -7.90
N PRO A 264 9.77 2.60 -8.80
CA PRO A 264 10.02 2.59 -10.25
C PRO A 264 10.84 3.79 -10.76
N THR A 265 10.79 4.93 -10.07
CA THR A 265 11.58 6.13 -10.42
C THR A 265 12.57 6.41 -9.30
N PRO A 266 13.87 6.11 -9.48
CA PRO A 266 14.91 6.39 -8.49
C PRO A 266 14.92 7.86 -8.09
N LEU A 267 15.23 8.13 -6.82
CA LEU A 267 15.31 9.49 -6.30
C LEU A 267 16.76 9.88 -6.05
N GLN A 268 17.10 11.09 -6.46
CA GLN A 268 18.32 11.75 -6.06
C GLN A 268 17.97 12.84 -5.06
N HIS A 269 18.66 12.87 -3.91
CA HIS A 269 18.43 13.90 -2.90
C HIS A 269 19.52 14.96 -2.97
N TYR A 270 19.10 16.23 -3.02
CA TYR A 270 19.99 17.38 -3.07
C TYR A 270 19.76 18.30 -1.88
N ILE A 271 20.83 18.91 -1.38
CA ILE A 271 20.78 20.00 -0.40
C ILE A 271 21.08 21.32 -1.12
N TYR A 272 20.24 22.32 -0.89
CA TYR A 272 20.47 23.71 -1.28
C TYR A 272 20.74 24.55 -0.01
N PRO A 273 22.00 24.90 0.29
CA PRO A 273 22.32 25.72 1.45
C PRO A 273 21.82 27.16 1.24
N CYS A 274 21.13 27.71 2.25
CA CYS A 274 20.64 29.08 2.18
C CYS A 274 21.80 30.08 2.09
N GLY A 275 21.81 30.90 1.03
CA GLY A 275 22.90 31.85 0.75
C GLY A 275 24.12 31.24 0.06
N GLY A 276 24.10 29.95 -0.27
CA GLY A 276 25.10 29.32 -1.11
C GLY A 276 24.73 29.37 -2.59
N GLU A 277 25.74 29.29 -3.45
CA GLU A 277 25.55 29.08 -4.89
C GLU A 277 25.71 27.59 -5.18
N GLY A 278 24.59 26.91 -5.46
CA GLY A 278 24.58 25.53 -5.97
C GLY A 278 23.76 24.52 -5.16
N ILE A 279 23.48 23.38 -5.79
CA ILE A 279 22.83 22.21 -5.20
C ILE A 279 23.84 21.08 -5.05
N TYR A 280 23.79 20.39 -3.91
CA TYR A 280 24.75 19.34 -3.56
C TYR A 280 24.02 18.00 -3.46
N GLN A 281 24.36 17.04 -4.31
CA GLN A 281 23.77 15.70 -4.26
C GLN A 281 24.26 14.96 -3.00
N VAL A 282 23.36 14.63 -2.10
CA VAL A 282 23.67 13.93 -0.84
C VAL A 282 23.25 12.47 -0.85
N VAL A 283 22.32 12.08 -1.71
CA VAL A 283 21.96 10.68 -1.93
C VAL A 283 21.81 10.48 -3.44
N ASP A 284 22.43 9.42 -3.96
CA ASP A 284 22.30 9.02 -5.37
C ASP A 284 21.12 8.06 -5.62
N GLU A 285 20.95 7.68 -6.89
CA GLU A 285 19.89 6.79 -7.36
C GLU A 285 19.91 5.40 -6.73
N LEU A 286 21.08 4.96 -6.23
CA LEU A 286 21.25 3.69 -5.54
C LEU A 286 20.96 3.80 -4.04
N GLY A 287 20.58 4.99 -3.56
CA GLY A 287 20.33 5.25 -2.15
C GLY A 287 21.62 5.41 -1.32
N ILE A 288 22.78 5.55 -1.97
CA ILE A 288 24.06 5.68 -1.26
C ILE A 288 24.23 7.12 -0.78
N PHE A 289 24.47 7.28 0.52
CA PHE A 289 24.70 8.58 1.13
C PHE A 289 26.12 9.10 0.85
N LYS A 290 26.21 10.27 0.23
CA LYS A 290 27.46 10.97 -0.12
C LYS A 290 27.88 11.91 1.00
N GLU A 291 28.57 11.38 2.01
CA GLU A 291 29.02 12.14 3.19
C GLU A 291 29.87 13.37 2.83
N SER A 292 30.76 13.26 1.84
CA SER A 292 31.60 14.37 1.39
C SER A 292 30.79 15.57 0.87
N SER A 293 29.74 15.30 0.09
CA SER A 293 28.85 16.31 -0.47
C SER A 293 27.96 16.92 0.60
N PHE A 294 27.51 16.10 1.56
CA PHE A 294 26.77 16.57 2.74
C PHE A 294 27.61 17.53 3.60
N LEU A 295 28.85 17.17 3.89
CA LEU A 295 29.77 18.03 4.65
C LEU A 295 30.07 19.35 3.92
N GLN A 296 30.25 19.32 2.60
CA GLN A 296 30.40 20.53 1.79
C GLN A 296 29.18 21.45 1.89
N ALA A 297 27.98 20.89 1.70
CA ALA A 297 26.73 21.66 1.81
C ALA A 297 26.56 22.26 3.21
N THR A 298 26.88 21.50 4.26
CA THR A 298 26.72 21.92 5.65
C THR A 298 27.69 23.04 6.04
N ARG A 299 28.92 23.04 5.49
CA ARG A 299 29.89 24.14 5.70
C ARG A 299 29.45 25.47 5.12
N LEU A 300 28.57 25.44 4.11
CA LEU A 300 28.02 26.64 3.47
C LEU A 300 26.77 27.17 4.18
N LEU A 301 26.25 26.45 5.18
CA LEU A 301 25.14 26.95 5.99
C LEU A 301 25.61 28.14 6.84
N VAL A 302 25.09 29.30 6.50
CA VAL A 302 25.35 30.54 7.22
C VAL A 302 24.59 30.52 8.56
N PRO A 303 25.23 30.84 9.71
CA PRO A 303 24.54 30.97 10.99
C PRO A 303 23.38 31.97 10.95
N GLU A 304 22.28 31.69 11.67
CA GLU A 304 21.07 32.53 11.70
C GLU A 304 21.35 34.02 12.00
N SER A 305 22.39 34.31 12.78
CA SER A 305 22.79 35.68 13.14
C SER A 305 23.20 36.55 11.94
N ILE A 306 23.65 35.96 10.83
CA ILE A 306 24.01 36.66 9.60
C ILE A 306 22.79 36.75 8.64
N MET A 307 21.83 35.83 8.75
CA MET A 307 20.61 35.83 7.93
C MET A 307 19.66 36.99 8.27
N GLU A 308 19.55 37.41 9.53
CA GLU A 308 18.78 38.61 9.91
C GLU A 308 19.36 39.90 9.29
N TYR A 309 20.68 39.94 9.10
CA TYR A 309 21.35 41.08 8.46
C TYR A 309 21.01 41.16 6.96
N ASN A 310 20.97 40.01 6.28
CA ASN A 310 20.63 39.92 4.86
C ASN A 310 19.13 40.13 4.59
N LYS A 311 18.24 39.74 5.50
CA LYS A 311 16.79 39.99 5.38
C LYS A 311 16.44 41.48 5.28
N LYS A 312 17.21 42.36 5.93
CA LYS A 312 17.03 43.83 5.80
C LYS A 312 17.52 44.39 4.47
N ALA A 313 18.41 43.68 3.76
CA ALA A 313 18.90 44.07 2.45
C ALA A 313 18.00 43.55 1.30
N ASP A 314 17.33 42.41 1.50
CA ASP A 314 16.60 41.69 0.45
C ASP A 314 15.09 41.99 0.35
N ASP A 315 14.56 42.88 1.19
CA ASP A 315 13.15 43.32 1.13
C ASP A 315 12.79 44.08 -0.18
N LYS A 316 13.72 44.21 -1.13
CA LYS A 316 13.49 44.72 -2.49
C LYS A 316 13.18 43.64 -3.54
N LEU A 317 13.25 42.35 -3.23
CA LEU A 317 12.97 41.24 -4.18
C LEU A 317 11.78 40.37 -3.77
N ARG A 318 10.73 40.99 -3.20
CA ARG A 318 9.40 40.37 -3.17
C ARG A 318 8.78 40.45 -4.57
N CYS A 319 8.78 39.32 -5.29
CA CYS A 319 7.62 38.73 -5.96
C CYS A 319 8.04 37.78 -7.10
N ILE A 320 7.28 36.68 -7.21
CA ILE A 320 7.20 35.70 -8.33
C ILE A 320 8.12 34.47 -8.19
N TRP A 321 7.66 33.48 -7.42
CA TRP A 321 7.94 32.08 -7.73
C TRP A 321 6.86 31.57 -8.69
N SER A 322 7.23 31.36 -9.96
CA SER A 322 6.42 30.62 -10.93
C SER A 322 6.96 29.19 -10.97
N PHE A 323 6.10 28.21 -10.64
CA PHE A 323 6.37 26.80 -10.94
C PHE A 323 6.43 26.63 -12.46
N GLY A 324 7.57 26.19 -12.99
CA GLY A 324 7.73 25.75 -14.36
C GLY A 324 8.15 24.29 -14.36
N TYR A 325 7.26 23.43 -14.86
CA TYR A 325 7.61 22.08 -15.29
C TYR A 325 8.53 22.20 -16.52
N TYR A 326 9.59 21.39 -16.55
CA TYR A 326 10.23 20.93 -17.78
C TYR A 326 10.09 19.42 -17.85
#